data_AF-A0A7S2Y1K3-F1
#
_entry.id   AF-A0A7S2Y1K3-F1
#
_cell.length_a   1.000
_cell.length_b   1.000
_cell.length_c   1.000
_cell.angle_alpha   90.00
_cell.angle_beta   90.00
_cell.angle_gamma   90.00
#
_symmetry.space_group_name_H-M   'P 1'
#
loop_
_entity.id
_entity.type
_entity.pdbx_description
1 polymer ?
#
loop_
_entity_poly.entity_id
_entity_poly.type
_entity_poly.pdbx_seq_one_letter_code
_entity_poly.pdbx_strand_id
1 'polypeptide(L)'
;MTPDKIYSVPDRVNSDRHKIRYPAYTEIVVDEKRHIIKLINPDPKKRNFYLMAPSEEIMEKVLKKMTDIMAAHIKQNEESGSVVPALEDTPEEGEGLNDDFESLIDFPVDGSLVTIFFFIILYPFAALMHFTVPDVRTLDIEGNPNSTLGKASLACFSCLIWLIVGSYAMVASLEALAGLMDIPDAVVGYTVSAAGTSLPNYVASAVAARNGFGNMAVSNALGSNTFNIMVALGLPWLLYTSFGTGFEPYNELRNEGITEGVLILAAVLLLLVLLLLQSGFVLHIWHGHLFVACYIAYLVYVIGGVYWW
;
A
#
# COMPACT_ATOMS: atom_id res chain seq x y z
N MET A 1 -10.89 -31.53 2.80
CA MET A 1 -11.72 -30.34 3.07
C MET A 1 -10.92 -29.13 2.68
N THR A 2 -11.21 -28.58 1.50
CA THR A 2 -10.56 -27.36 0.98
C THR A 2 -11.08 -26.14 1.76
N PRO A 3 -10.23 -25.17 2.09
CA PRO A 3 -10.67 -23.95 2.78
C PRO A 3 -11.57 -23.13 1.86
N ASP A 4 -12.76 -22.78 2.34
CA ASP A 4 -13.76 -22.01 1.59
C ASP A 4 -13.17 -20.66 1.15
N LYS A 5 -13.13 -20.43 -0.16
CA LYS A 5 -12.66 -19.17 -0.76
C LYS A 5 -13.78 -18.14 -0.68
N ILE A 6 -13.50 -16.99 -0.08
CA ILE A 6 -14.40 -15.83 -0.02
C ILE A 6 -14.18 -15.00 -1.30
N TYR A 7 -15.20 -14.92 -2.16
CA TYR A 7 -15.22 -14.09 -3.37
C TYR A 7 -16.13 -12.87 -3.17
N SER A 8 -15.78 -11.73 -3.76
CA SER A 8 -16.48 -10.44 -3.62
C SER A 8 -17.64 -10.25 -4.62
N VAL A 9 -17.88 -11.19 -5.54
CA VAL A 9 -18.93 -11.10 -6.58
C VAL A 9 -19.96 -12.22 -6.37
N PRO A 10 -21.28 -11.93 -6.32
CA PRO A 10 -22.30 -12.94 -6.12
C PRO A 10 -22.46 -13.87 -7.33
N ASP A 11 -22.50 -15.18 -7.06
CA ASP A 11 -22.71 -16.24 -8.05
C ASP A 11 -24.17 -16.23 -8.55
N ARG A 12 -24.36 -16.13 -9.88
CA ARG A 12 -25.64 -15.83 -10.54
C ARG A 12 -26.64 -17.00 -10.52
N VAL A 13 -26.18 -18.20 -10.16
CA VAL A 13 -26.95 -19.46 -10.32
C VAL A 13 -27.47 -20.01 -8.98
N ASN A 14 -26.84 -19.68 -7.85
CA ASN A 14 -27.24 -20.21 -6.54
C ASN A 14 -27.11 -19.14 -5.44
N SER A 15 -28.24 -18.47 -5.17
CA SER A 15 -28.38 -17.39 -4.19
C SER A 15 -27.97 -17.78 -2.76
N ASP A 16 -28.07 -19.06 -2.39
CA ASP A 16 -27.82 -19.51 -1.01
C ASP A 16 -26.38 -19.98 -0.74
N ARG A 17 -25.59 -20.27 -1.80
CA ARG A 17 -24.19 -20.71 -1.64
C ARG A 17 -23.21 -19.58 -1.32
N HIS A 18 -23.63 -18.33 -1.52
CA HIS A 18 -22.82 -17.14 -1.25
C HIS A 18 -23.53 -16.18 -0.31
N LYS A 19 -24.06 -16.70 0.81
CA LYS A 19 -24.20 -15.82 1.97
C LYS A 19 -22.79 -15.40 2.35
N ILE A 20 -22.43 -14.16 2.02
CA ILE A 20 -21.24 -13.51 2.57
C ILE A 20 -21.35 -13.71 4.08
N ARG A 21 -20.60 -14.68 4.63
CA ARG A 21 -20.37 -14.73 6.05
C ARG A 21 -19.50 -13.52 6.30
N TYR A 22 -20.17 -12.39 6.59
CA TYR A 22 -19.51 -11.26 7.20
C TYR A 22 -18.64 -11.84 8.31
N PRO A 23 -17.36 -11.41 8.44
CA PRO A 23 -16.59 -11.82 9.60
C PRO A 23 -17.49 -11.57 10.80
N ALA A 24 -17.77 -12.60 11.59
CA ALA A 24 -18.53 -12.37 12.81
C ALA A 24 -17.77 -11.26 13.53
N TYR A 25 -18.47 -10.20 13.94
CA TYR A 25 -17.89 -9.13 14.71
C TYR A 25 -18.73 -8.98 15.96
N THR A 26 -18.07 -8.81 17.10
CA THR A 26 -18.74 -8.77 18.40
C THR A 26 -19.34 -7.38 18.64
N GLU A 27 -18.66 -6.36 18.14
CA GLU A 27 -18.98 -4.96 18.41
C GLU A 27 -18.58 -4.08 17.22
N ILE A 28 -19.37 -3.04 16.97
CA ILE A 28 -19.03 -1.96 16.05
C ILE A 28 -18.66 -0.75 16.90
N VAL A 29 -17.39 -0.33 16.83
CA VAL A 29 -16.92 0.92 17.43
C VAL A 29 -16.81 1.95 16.32
N VAL A 30 -17.54 3.05 16.44
CA VAL A 30 -17.55 4.13 15.45
C VAL A 30 -16.74 5.30 15.99
N ASP A 31 -15.75 5.72 15.24
CA ASP A 31 -15.11 7.00 15.41
C ASP A 31 -15.70 7.97 14.38
N GLU A 32 -16.72 8.72 14.83
CA GLU A 32 -17.46 9.65 13.98
C GLU A 32 -16.55 10.76 13.43
N LYS A 33 -15.49 11.13 14.16
CA LYS A 33 -14.62 12.27 13.82
C LYS A 33 -13.56 11.90 12.81
N ARG A 34 -13.12 10.64 12.79
CA ARG A 34 -12.19 10.10 11.79
C ARG A 34 -12.87 9.44 10.60
N HIS A 35 -14.21 9.35 10.63
CA HIS A 35 -15.00 8.53 9.74
C HIS A 35 -14.50 7.07 9.70
N ILE A 36 -14.10 6.50 10.84
CA ILE A 36 -13.57 5.13 10.93
C ILE A 36 -14.59 4.25 11.65
N ILE A 37 -14.99 3.15 11.01
CA ILE A 37 -15.81 2.10 11.59
C ILE A 37 -14.89 0.91 11.90
N LYS A 38 -14.70 0.61 13.19
CA LYS A 38 -13.92 -0.52 13.68
C LYS A 38 -14.86 -1.68 14.02
N LEU A 39 -14.66 -2.81 13.37
CA LEU A 39 -15.36 -4.06 13.65
C LEU A 39 -14.47 -4.95 14.49
N ILE A 40 -14.89 -5.25 15.72
CA ILE A 40 -14.12 -6.07 16.65
C ILE A 40 -14.21 -7.54 16.25
N ASN A 41 -13.05 -8.19 16.11
CA ASN A 41 -12.99 -9.60 15.78
C ASN A 41 -13.30 -10.46 17.02
N PRO A 42 -14.22 -11.44 16.95
CA PRO A 42 -14.55 -12.33 18.06
C PRO A 42 -13.41 -13.29 18.41
N ASP A 43 -12.46 -13.49 17.50
CA ASP A 43 -11.23 -14.22 17.80
C ASP A 43 -10.13 -13.23 18.21
N PRO A 44 -9.72 -13.20 19.50
CA PRO A 44 -8.74 -12.25 20.02
C PRO A 44 -7.33 -12.41 19.41
N LYS A 45 -7.08 -13.53 18.70
CA LYS A 45 -5.81 -13.74 17.96
C LYS A 45 -5.81 -13.09 16.57
N LYS A 46 -6.96 -12.60 16.10
CA LYS A 46 -7.11 -11.99 14.78
C LYS A 46 -7.35 -10.48 14.92
N ARG A 47 -6.82 -9.72 13.96
CA ARG A 47 -6.94 -8.25 13.98
C ARG A 47 -8.37 -7.80 13.73
N ASN A 48 -8.71 -6.65 14.31
CA ASN A 48 -9.96 -5.93 14.07
C ASN A 48 -9.99 -5.41 12.62
N PHE A 49 -11.19 -5.27 12.06
CA PHE A 49 -11.36 -4.70 10.72
C PHE A 49 -11.65 -3.20 10.84
N TYR A 50 -11.07 -2.40 9.95
CA TYR A 50 -11.25 -0.95 9.91
C TYR A 50 -11.84 -0.57 8.56
N LEU A 51 -12.94 0.19 8.55
CA LEU A 51 -13.52 0.79 7.37
C LEU A 51 -13.46 2.30 7.48
N MET A 52 -12.89 2.97 6.49
CA MET A 52 -12.96 4.42 6.37
C MET A 52 -14.14 4.82 5.50
N ALA A 53 -14.97 5.72 5.98
CA ALA A 53 -16.00 6.38 5.20
C ALA A 53 -15.46 7.71 4.63
N PRO A 54 -15.70 8.01 3.34
CA PRO A 54 -15.24 9.27 2.74
C PRO A 54 -15.96 10.51 3.29
N SER A 55 -17.15 10.34 3.88
CA SER A 55 -17.98 11.40 4.45
C SER A 55 -18.94 10.84 5.51
N GLU A 56 -19.44 11.71 6.39
CA GLU A 56 -20.46 11.37 7.39
C GLU A 56 -21.70 10.73 6.75
N GLU A 57 -22.17 11.26 5.61
CA GLU A 57 -23.36 10.74 4.94
C GLU A 57 -23.18 9.29 4.43
N ILE A 58 -21.96 8.92 4.03
CA ILE A 58 -21.63 7.55 3.64
C ILE A 58 -21.48 6.67 4.89
N MET A 59 -20.87 7.21 5.95
CA MET A 59 -20.70 6.52 7.23
C MET A 59 -22.05 6.12 7.83
N GLU A 60 -23.02 7.03 7.89
CA GLU A 60 -24.37 6.76 8.38
C GLU A 60 -25.08 5.68 7.55
N LYS A 61 -24.97 5.75 6.21
CA LYS A 61 -25.55 4.74 5.32
C LYS A 61 -24.93 3.36 5.52
N VAL A 62 -23.61 3.30 5.75
CA VAL A 62 -22.89 2.05 6.03
C VAL A 62 -23.28 1.50 7.40
N LEU A 63 -23.32 2.35 8.43
CA LEU A 63 -23.72 2.00 9.78
C LEU A 63 -25.13 1.42 9.83
N LYS A 64 -26.09 2.11 9.24
CA LYS A 64 -27.47 1.64 9.13
C LYS A 64 -27.55 0.27 8.48
N LYS A 65 -26.80 0.06 7.40
CA LYS A 65 -26.79 -1.23 6.70
C LYS A 65 -26.14 -2.34 7.53
N MET A 66 -25.11 -2.03 8.33
CA MET A 66 -24.44 -2.99 9.21
C MET A 66 -25.30 -3.37 10.41
N THR A 67 -25.97 -2.41 11.05
CA THR A 67 -26.89 -2.67 12.16
C THR A 67 -28.10 -3.49 11.71
N ASP A 68 -28.65 -3.21 10.53
CA ASP A 68 -29.73 -4.01 9.91
C ASP A 68 -29.28 -5.47 9.68
N ILE A 69 -28.05 -5.69 9.23
CA ILE A 69 -27.47 -7.03 9.01
C ILE A 69 -27.25 -7.76 10.35
N MET A 70 -26.75 -7.07 11.39
CA MET A 70 -26.62 -7.67 12.72
C MET A 70 -27.97 -8.04 13.33
N ALA A 71 -28.96 -7.14 13.26
CA ALA A 71 -30.30 -7.41 13.75
C ALA A 71 -30.96 -8.60 13.04
N ALA A 72 -30.72 -8.76 11.73
CA ALA A 72 -31.17 -9.93 10.96
C ALA A 72 -30.44 -11.22 11.38
N HIS A 73 -29.15 -11.14 11.73
CA HIS A 73 -28.37 -12.29 12.24
C HIS A 73 -28.81 -12.71 13.65
N ILE A 74 -29.09 -11.74 14.53
CA ILE A 74 -29.58 -11.99 15.89
C ILE A 74 -30.93 -12.69 15.83
N LYS A 75 -31.87 -12.21 15.00
CA LYS A 75 -33.18 -12.87 14.80
C LYS A 75 -33.05 -14.30 14.27
N GLN A 76 -32.11 -14.56 13.35
CA GLN A 76 -31.85 -15.92 12.85
C GLN A 76 -31.23 -16.84 13.91
N ASN A 77 -30.42 -16.30 14.83
CA ASN A 77 -29.81 -17.07 15.90
C ASN A 77 -30.75 -17.32 17.10
N GLU A 78 -31.69 -16.42 17.38
CA GLU A 78 -32.76 -16.62 18.37
C GLU A 78 -33.69 -17.77 17.97
N GLU A 79 -33.99 -17.93 16.68
CA GLU A 79 -34.76 -19.06 16.15
C GLU A 79 -33.98 -20.41 16.18
N SER A 80 -32.66 -20.38 16.37
CA SER A 80 -31.78 -21.56 16.38
C SER A 80 -31.27 -21.97 17.77
N GLY A 81 -31.65 -21.25 18.83
CA GLY A 81 -31.44 -21.67 20.23
C GLY A 81 -29.99 -21.67 20.73
N SER A 82 -29.09 -20.86 20.15
CA SER A 82 -27.73 -20.69 20.69
C SER A 82 -27.62 -19.43 21.56
N VAL A 83 -27.23 -19.60 22.83
CA VAL A 83 -27.05 -18.54 23.82
C VAL A 83 -25.96 -17.55 23.35
N VAL A 84 -26.32 -16.28 23.20
CA VAL A 84 -25.38 -15.15 23.05
C VAL A 84 -25.07 -14.63 24.46
N PRO A 85 -23.81 -14.37 24.84
CA PRO A 85 -23.51 -13.73 26.13
C PRO A 85 -24.10 -12.32 26.15
N ALA A 86 -24.70 -11.95 27.28
CA ALA A 86 -25.30 -10.65 27.50
C ALA A 86 -24.29 -9.52 27.27
N LEU A 87 -24.77 -8.42 26.70
CA LEU A 87 -24.08 -7.13 26.69
C LEU A 87 -23.97 -6.66 28.15
N GLU A 88 -22.81 -6.89 28.77
CA GLU A 88 -22.45 -6.28 30.05
C GLU A 88 -21.94 -4.86 29.82
N ASP A 89 -22.24 -4.03 30.82
CA ASP A 89 -22.28 -2.58 30.79
C ASP A 89 -20.97 -1.89 30.36
N THR A 90 -21.18 -0.70 29.77
CA THR A 90 -20.20 0.35 29.49
C THR A 90 -19.04 0.43 30.50
N PRO A 91 -17.77 0.42 30.05
CA PRO A 91 -16.69 1.00 30.84
C PRO A 91 -16.59 2.50 30.53
N GLU A 92 -16.91 3.26 31.58
CA GLU A 92 -16.30 4.52 32.03
C GLU A 92 -15.55 5.40 31.01
N GLU A 93 -16.09 6.61 30.83
CA GLU A 93 -15.38 7.80 30.36
C GLU A 93 -14.05 7.96 31.12
N GLY A 94 -12.91 7.75 30.47
CA GLY A 94 -11.63 7.95 31.16
C GLY A 94 -10.34 7.56 30.45
N GLU A 95 -10.38 6.75 29.40
CA GLU A 95 -9.17 6.43 28.64
C GLU A 95 -9.19 7.16 27.30
N GLY A 96 -8.53 8.32 27.28
CA GLY A 96 -8.16 8.97 26.04
C GLY A 96 -7.51 7.93 25.14
N LEU A 97 -8.04 7.80 23.92
CA LEU A 97 -7.45 7.04 22.82
C LEU A 97 -6.02 7.53 22.62
N ASN A 98 -5.07 6.94 23.35
CA ASN A 98 -3.66 7.02 23.01
C ASN A 98 -3.55 6.29 21.68
N ASP A 99 -3.53 7.09 20.63
CA ASP A 99 -3.21 6.65 19.29
C ASP A 99 -1.87 5.90 19.33
N ASP A 100 -1.90 4.59 19.07
CA ASP A 100 -0.74 3.77 18.72
C ASP A 100 -0.15 4.16 17.33
N PHE A 101 -0.04 5.46 17.03
CA PHE A 101 0.80 5.91 15.93
C PHE A 101 2.20 6.13 16.49
N GLU A 102 3.07 5.12 16.35
CA GLU A 102 4.51 5.27 16.60
C GLU A 102 5.01 6.54 15.91
N SER A 103 5.46 7.50 16.70
CA SER A 103 6.08 8.70 16.20
C SER A 103 7.42 8.30 15.56
N LEU A 104 7.83 9.02 14.52
CA LEU A 104 9.12 8.80 13.85
C LEU A 104 10.34 8.90 14.80
N ILE A 105 10.14 9.43 16.01
CA ILE A 105 11.18 9.71 17.01
C ILE A 105 11.07 8.75 18.20
N ASP A 106 10.01 7.97 18.34
CA ASP A 106 9.82 7.11 19.51
C ASP A 106 10.95 6.08 19.59
N PHE A 107 11.69 6.13 20.69
CA PHE A 107 12.83 5.25 20.88
C PHE A 107 12.31 3.81 21.01
N PRO A 108 12.81 2.86 20.21
CA PRO A 108 12.33 1.47 20.25
C PRO A 108 12.87 0.78 21.51
N VAL A 109 12.16 0.93 22.64
CA VAL A 109 12.51 0.34 23.94
C VAL A 109 12.50 -1.19 23.88
N ASP A 110 11.60 -1.76 23.09
CA ASP A 110 11.43 -3.22 22.92
C ASP A 110 12.17 -3.78 21.69
N GLY A 111 13.04 -2.98 21.05
CA GLY A 111 13.74 -3.34 19.82
C GLY A 111 14.93 -4.27 20.01
N SER A 112 15.22 -5.10 19.00
CA SER A 112 16.50 -5.81 18.89
C SER A 112 17.68 -4.82 18.83
N LEU A 113 18.88 -5.25 19.23
CA LEU A 113 20.12 -4.46 19.10
C LEU A 113 20.31 -3.89 17.67
N VAL A 114 19.87 -4.65 16.66
CA VAL A 114 19.90 -4.23 15.26
C VAL A 114 18.94 -3.05 15.00
N THR A 115 17.74 -3.09 15.58
CA THR A 115 16.75 -2.02 15.48
C THR A 115 17.27 -0.73 16.11
N ILE A 116 17.87 -0.83 17.29
CA ILE A 116 18.46 0.32 18.00
C ILE A 116 19.63 0.91 17.18
N PHE A 117 20.48 0.06 16.61
CA PHE A 117 21.58 0.49 15.76
C PHE A 117 21.10 1.27 14.53
N PHE A 118 20.14 0.73 13.77
CA PHE A 118 19.56 1.44 12.63
C PHE A 118 18.82 2.70 13.05
N PHE A 119 18.12 2.68 14.19
CA PHE A 119 17.46 3.87 14.73
C PHE A 119 18.46 5.00 14.99
N ILE A 120 19.60 4.73 15.62
CA ILE A 120 20.63 5.75 15.89
C ILE A 120 21.16 6.37 14.58
N ILE A 121 21.40 5.55 13.55
CA ILE A 121 21.86 6.02 12.25
C ILE A 121 20.80 6.86 11.54
N LEU A 122 19.53 6.45 11.61
CA LEU A 122 18.43 7.12 10.94
C LEU A 122 17.89 8.31 11.73
N TYR A 123 18.14 8.39 13.04
CA TYR A 123 17.65 9.42 13.96
C TYR A 123 17.86 10.86 13.46
N PRO A 124 19.06 11.29 13.00
CA PRO A 124 19.22 12.65 12.51
C PRO A 124 18.32 12.96 11.30
N PHE A 125 18.09 11.97 10.44
CA PHE A 125 17.20 12.10 9.28
C PHE A 125 15.73 12.08 9.71
N ALA A 126 15.35 11.19 10.63
CA ALA A 126 14.00 11.09 11.19
C ALA A 126 13.60 12.35 11.96
N ALA A 127 14.49 12.90 12.79
CA ALA A 127 14.27 14.15 13.52
C ALA A 127 14.12 15.35 12.57
N LEU A 128 14.92 15.39 11.49
CA LEU A 128 14.81 16.43 10.47
C LEU A 128 13.48 16.34 9.70
N MET A 129 13.02 15.13 9.36
CA MET A 129 11.70 14.92 8.76
C MET A 129 10.56 15.28 9.71
N HIS A 130 10.66 14.93 10.99
CA HIS A 130 9.64 15.29 11.98
C HIS A 130 9.50 16.81 12.15
N PHE A 131 10.61 17.56 12.07
CA PHE A 131 10.55 19.02 12.15
C PHE A 131 9.99 19.67 10.88
N THR A 132 10.21 19.05 9.71
CA THR A 132 9.85 19.63 8.40
C THR A 132 8.49 19.18 7.88
N VAL A 133 7.99 18.02 8.32
CA VAL A 133 6.68 17.50 7.95
C VAL A 133 5.68 17.84 9.06
N PRO A 134 4.76 18.80 8.84
CA PRO A 134 3.73 19.09 9.83
C PRO A 134 2.86 17.86 10.04
N ASP A 135 2.67 17.48 11.31
CA ASP A 135 1.81 16.36 11.65
C ASP A 135 0.34 16.75 11.42
N VAL A 136 -0.33 15.99 10.56
CA VAL A 136 -1.75 16.15 10.21
C VAL A 136 -2.64 15.18 10.98
N ARG A 137 -2.05 14.32 11.81
CA ARG A 137 -2.75 13.29 12.59
C ARG A 137 -3.23 13.81 13.94
N THR A 138 -2.76 14.99 14.37
CA THR A 138 -3.12 15.59 15.65
C THR A 138 -4.60 15.98 15.69
N LEU A 139 -5.34 15.42 16.63
CA LEU A 139 -6.70 15.84 16.95
C LEU A 139 -6.69 17.00 17.96
N ASP A 140 -7.70 17.87 17.89
CA ASP A 140 -7.98 18.81 18.97
C ASP A 140 -8.60 18.10 20.19
N ILE A 141 -8.78 18.83 21.28
CA ILE A 141 -9.38 18.33 22.53
C ILE A 141 -10.83 17.84 22.30
N GLU A 142 -11.47 18.35 21.26
CA GLU A 142 -12.81 17.97 20.81
C GLU A 142 -12.78 16.80 19.81
N GLY A 143 -11.62 16.17 19.57
CA GLY A 143 -11.42 15.03 18.68
C GLY A 143 -11.52 15.34 17.17
N ASN A 144 -11.62 16.60 16.76
CA ASN A 144 -11.63 16.98 15.36
C ASN A 144 -10.20 17.03 14.81
N PRO A 145 -9.98 16.68 13.53
CA PRO A 145 -8.66 16.84 12.92
C PRO A 145 -8.26 18.32 12.90
N ASN A 146 -7.17 18.68 13.59
CA ASN A 146 -6.60 20.04 13.63
C ASN A 146 -5.90 20.42 12.29
N SER A 147 -6.08 19.60 11.26
CA SER A 147 -5.51 19.78 9.93
C SER A 147 -6.37 20.74 9.10
N THR A 148 -6.03 22.03 9.13
CA THR A 148 -6.51 22.98 8.11
C THR A 148 -6.02 22.55 6.72
N LEU A 149 -6.79 22.81 5.66
CA LEU A 149 -6.42 22.51 4.26
C LEU A 149 -4.99 22.98 3.90
N GLY A 150 -4.56 24.12 4.48
CA GLY A 150 -3.20 24.64 4.33
C GLY A 150 -2.12 23.76 4.98
N LYS A 151 -2.35 23.25 6.20
CA LYS A 151 -1.42 22.33 6.88
C LYS A 151 -1.32 20.99 6.13
N ALA A 152 -2.45 20.47 5.65
CA ALA A 152 -2.50 19.24 4.86
C ALA A 152 -1.75 19.38 3.52
N SER A 153 -1.94 20.49 2.83
CA SER A 153 -1.19 20.80 1.59
C SER A 153 0.31 20.93 1.88
N LEU A 154 0.70 21.65 2.94
CA LEU A 154 2.09 21.80 3.33
C LEU A 154 2.75 20.46 3.70
N ALA A 155 2.05 19.60 4.44
CA ALA A 155 2.50 18.23 4.73
C ALA A 155 2.76 17.45 3.45
N CYS A 156 1.81 17.51 2.50
CA CYS A 156 1.93 16.84 1.21
C CYS A 156 3.16 17.32 0.42
N PHE A 157 3.35 18.63 0.30
CA PHE A 157 4.52 19.20 -0.38
C PHE A 157 5.84 18.88 0.32
N SER A 158 5.87 18.93 1.66
CA SER A 158 7.06 18.58 2.44
C SER A 158 7.44 17.11 2.25
N CYS A 159 6.47 16.20 2.34
CA CYS A 159 6.66 14.78 2.05
C CYS A 159 7.15 14.54 0.61
N LEU A 160 6.61 15.27 -0.37
CA LEU A 160 7.03 15.17 -1.76
C LEU A 160 8.48 15.58 -1.95
N ILE A 161 8.91 16.69 -1.32
CA ILE A 161 10.31 17.16 -1.35
C ILE A 161 11.24 16.09 -0.76
N TRP A 162 10.88 15.53 0.40
CA TRP A 162 11.66 14.46 1.02
C TRP A 162 11.74 13.20 0.17
N LEU A 163 10.66 12.83 -0.50
CA LEU A 163 10.63 11.69 -1.42
C LEU A 163 11.57 11.95 -2.60
N ILE A 164 11.55 13.15 -3.18
CA ILE A 164 12.43 13.53 -4.29
C ILE A 164 13.90 13.50 -3.86
N VAL A 165 14.24 14.17 -2.76
CA VAL A 165 15.62 14.25 -2.24
C VAL A 165 16.14 12.86 -1.85
N GLY A 166 15.32 12.08 -1.13
CA GLY A 166 15.67 10.73 -0.69
C GLY A 166 15.85 9.78 -1.86
N SER A 167 14.96 9.83 -2.86
CA SER A 167 15.06 9.02 -4.07
C SER A 167 16.31 9.36 -4.87
N TYR A 168 16.60 10.65 -5.08
CA TYR A 168 17.80 11.09 -5.79
C TYR A 168 19.09 10.66 -5.07
N ALA A 169 19.18 10.91 -3.75
CA ALA A 169 20.35 10.55 -2.97
C ALA A 169 20.60 9.03 -2.97
N MET A 170 19.53 8.23 -2.88
CA MET A 170 19.62 6.78 -2.94
C MET A 170 20.08 6.29 -4.31
N VAL A 171 19.49 6.77 -5.41
CA VAL A 171 19.89 6.36 -6.78
C VAL A 171 21.35 6.77 -7.05
N ALA A 172 21.74 8.01 -6.71
CA ALA A 172 23.11 8.47 -6.90
C ALA A 172 24.13 7.65 -6.09
N SER A 173 23.79 7.28 -4.85
CA SER A 173 24.66 6.44 -4.01
C SER A 173 24.79 5.02 -4.56
N LEU A 174 23.69 4.47 -5.07
CA LEU A 174 23.66 3.14 -5.67
C LEU A 174 24.45 3.07 -6.98
N GLU A 175 24.35 4.08 -7.84
CA GLU A 175 25.11 4.20 -9.08
C GLU A 175 26.61 4.38 -8.79
N ALA A 176 26.98 5.23 -7.82
CA ALA A 176 28.36 5.40 -7.40
C ALA A 176 28.98 4.10 -6.86
N LEU A 177 28.21 3.34 -6.08
CA LEU A 177 28.63 2.04 -5.56
C LEU A 177 28.78 0.99 -6.66
N ALA A 178 27.86 0.98 -7.63
CA ALA A 178 27.92 0.08 -8.77
C ALA A 178 29.13 0.37 -9.68
N GLY A 179 29.46 1.65 -9.87
CA GLY A 179 30.67 2.08 -10.57
C GLY A 179 31.96 1.66 -9.85
N LEU A 180 31.97 1.63 -8.51
CA LEU A 180 33.11 1.11 -7.74
C LEU A 180 33.27 -0.40 -7.87
N MET A 181 32.16 -1.13 -8.07
CA MET A 181 32.14 -2.59 -8.26
C MET A 181 32.37 -3.03 -9.71
N ASP A 182 32.61 -2.10 -10.64
CA ASP A 182 32.81 -2.36 -12.08
C ASP A 182 31.66 -3.16 -12.72
N ILE A 183 30.43 -2.92 -12.25
CA ILE A 183 29.23 -3.56 -12.79
C ILE A 183 28.82 -2.83 -14.08
N PRO A 184 28.54 -3.53 -15.19
CA PRO A 184 28.10 -2.89 -16.43
C PRO A 184 26.86 -2.01 -16.24
N ASP A 185 26.88 -0.79 -16.79
CA ASP A 185 25.80 0.20 -16.66
C ASP A 185 24.41 -0.36 -17.02
N ALA A 186 24.36 -1.25 -18.02
CA ALA A 186 23.12 -1.93 -18.40
C ALA A 186 22.53 -2.76 -17.24
N VAL A 187 23.36 -3.54 -16.55
CA VAL A 187 22.94 -4.34 -15.39
C VAL A 187 22.51 -3.42 -14.25
N VAL A 188 23.25 -2.33 -14.01
CA VAL A 188 22.90 -1.34 -12.98
C VAL A 188 21.52 -0.74 -13.25
N GLY A 189 21.22 -0.41 -14.51
CA GLY A 189 19.92 0.11 -14.94
C GLY A 189 18.78 -0.88 -14.72
N TYR A 190 18.95 -2.13 -15.14
CA TYR A 190 17.90 -3.16 -15.01
C TYR A 190 17.67 -3.66 -13.58
N THR A 191 18.65 -3.50 -12.69
CA THR A 191 18.63 -4.12 -11.36
C THR A 191 18.67 -3.09 -10.25
N VAL A 192 19.83 -2.49 -10.01
CA VAL A 192 20.11 -1.65 -8.84
C VAL A 192 19.30 -0.35 -8.89
N SER A 193 19.31 0.35 -10.02
CA SER A 193 18.58 1.61 -10.18
C SER A 193 17.06 1.39 -10.23
N ALA A 194 16.61 0.35 -10.95
CA ALA A 194 15.20 -0.04 -11.01
C ALA A 194 14.65 -0.49 -9.64
N ALA A 195 15.40 -1.30 -8.89
CA ALA A 195 15.01 -1.74 -7.55
C ALA A 195 15.02 -0.58 -6.55
N GLY A 196 16.05 0.29 -6.62
CA GLY A 196 16.16 1.48 -5.80
C GLY A 196 14.90 2.34 -5.92
N THR A 197 14.57 2.81 -7.13
CA THR A 197 13.41 3.69 -7.36
C THR A 197 12.05 3.07 -6.98
N SER A 198 11.95 1.73 -7.03
CA SER A 198 10.72 1.01 -6.68
C SER A 198 10.59 0.70 -5.19
N LEU A 199 11.70 0.68 -4.44
CA LEU A 199 11.72 0.28 -3.03
C LEU A 199 10.86 1.18 -2.13
N PRO A 200 10.92 2.53 -2.21
CA PRO A 200 10.05 3.40 -1.41
C PRO A 200 8.56 3.16 -1.68
N ASN A 201 8.19 3.01 -2.95
CA ASN A 201 6.81 2.74 -3.35
C ASN A 201 6.34 1.36 -2.87
N TYR A 202 7.22 0.36 -2.92
CA TYR A 202 6.97 -0.97 -2.36
C TYR A 202 6.73 -0.90 -0.85
N VAL A 203 7.57 -0.18 -0.09
CA VAL A 203 7.41 -0.01 1.36
C VAL A 203 6.08 0.66 1.68
N ALA A 204 5.72 1.73 0.97
CA ALA A 204 4.44 2.42 1.14
C ALA A 204 3.24 1.48 0.86
N SER A 205 3.26 0.73 -0.25
CA SER A 205 2.24 -0.26 -0.56
C SER A 205 2.18 -1.41 0.45
N ALA A 206 3.33 -1.88 0.95
CA ALA A 206 3.42 -2.95 1.92
C ALA A 206 2.83 -2.52 3.28
N VAL A 207 3.12 -1.30 3.73
CA VAL A 207 2.53 -0.71 4.94
C VAL A 207 1.01 -0.54 4.78
N ALA A 208 0.56 0.01 3.65
CA ALA A 208 -0.87 0.15 3.36
C ALA A 208 -1.59 -1.21 3.35
N ALA A 209 -1.02 -2.23 2.70
CA ALA A 209 -1.57 -3.58 2.67
C ALA A 209 -1.62 -4.21 4.08
N ARG A 210 -0.56 -4.04 4.88
CA ARG A 210 -0.50 -4.53 6.28
C ARG A 210 -1.54 -3.88 7.19
N ASN A 211 -1.91 -2.63 6.89
CA ASN A 211 -2.93 -1.88 7.61
C ASN A 211 -4.36 -2.19 7.10
N GLY A 212 -4.54 -3.17 6.21
CA GLY A 212 -5.83 -3.56 5.66
C GLY A 212 -6.28 -2.74 4.44
N PHE A 213 -5.47 -1.78 3.98
CA PHE A 213 -5.77 -0.93 2.82
C PHE A 213 -5.26 -1.56 1.52
N GLY A 214 -5.68 -2.79 1.23
CA GLY A 214 -5.26 -3.55 0.04
C GLY A 214 -5.57 -2.83 -1.28
N ASN A 215 -6.73 -2.17 -1.38
CA ASN A 215 -7.11 -1.40 -2.57
C ASN A 215 -6.15 -0.22 -2.83
N MET A 216 -5.69 0.44 -1.76
CA MET A 216 -4.72 1.53 -1.84
C MET A 216 -3.32 1.01 -2.22
N ALA A 217 -2.95 -0.16 -1.69
CA ALA A 217 -1.68 -0.79 -2.04
C ALA A 217 -1.62 -1.19 -3.53
N VAL A 218 -2.72 -1.73 -4.08
CA VAL A 218 -2.82 -2.10 -5.50
C VAL A 218 -2.85 -0.87 -6.39
N SER A 219 -3.60 0.17 -6.02
CA SER A 219 -3.64 1.42 -6.81
C SER A 219 -2.26 2.10 -6.85
N ASN A 220 -1.52 2.10 -5.74
CA ASN A 220 -0.16 2.61 -5.71
C ASN A 220 0.79 1.77 -6.59
N ALA A 221 0.69 0.44 -6.54
CA ALA A 221 1.54 -0.45 -7.34
C ALA A 221 1.33 -0.30 -8.86
N LEU A 222 0.08 -0.11 -9.31
CA LEU A 222 -0.23 0.10 -10.73
C LEU A 222 -0.02 1.56 -11.18
N GLY A 223 -0.40 2.50 -10.33
CA GLY A 223 -0.36 3.93 -10.61
C GLY A 223 1.07 4.47 -10.72
N SER A 224 1.96 4.09 -9.79
CA SER A 224 3.37 4.54 -9.80
C SER A 224 4.12 4.12 -11.07
N ASN A 225 3.94 2.88 -11.53
CA ASN A 225 4.55 2.40 -12.78
C ASN A 225 4.01 3.13 -14.01
N THR A 226 2.70 3.39 -14.05
CA THR A 226 2.08 4.16 -15.13
C THR A 226 2.60 5.61 -15.16
N PHE A 227 2.72 6.23 -13.98
CA PHE A 227 3.29 7.57 -13.84
C PHE A 227 4.76 7.62 -14.27
N ASN A 228 5.57 6.62 -13.92
CA ASN A 228 6.97 6.56 -14.34
C ASN A 228 7.11 6.48 -15.87
N ILE A 229 6.29 5.67 -16.54
CA ILE A 229 6.33 5.56 -18.00
C ILE A 229 5.86 6.85 -18.67
N MET A 230 4.72 7.41 -18.23
CA MET A 230 4.13 8.57 -18.89
C MET A 230 4.87 9.87 -18.56
N VAL A 231 5.16 10.09 -17.28
CA VAL A 231 5.72 11.36 -16.79
C VAL A 231 7.23 11.28 -16.66
N ALA A 232 7.79 10.26 -16.01
CA ALA A 232 9.24 10.24 -15.79
C ALA A 232 10.04 9.94 -17.07
N LEU A 233 9.53 9.10 -17.98
CA LEU A 233 10.15 8.86 -19.29
C LEU A 233 9.58 9.77 -20.39
N GLY A 234 8.25 9.85 -20.51
CA GLY A 234 7.60 10.56 -21.61
C GLY A 234 7.77 12.08 -21.56
N LEU A 235 7.69 12.71 -20.37
CA LEU A 235 7.76 14.17 -20.26
C LEU A 235 9.17 14.73 -20.57
N PRO A 236 10.29 14.20 -20.02
CA PRO A 236 11.62 14.68 -20.38
C PRO A 236 11.92 14.49 -21.86
N TRP A 237 11.50 13.37 -22.45
CA TRP A 237 11.68 13.11 -23.86
C TRP A 237 10.89 14.11 -24.73
N LEU A 238 9.64 14.41 -24.36
CA LEU A 238 8.83 15.42 -25.02
C LEU A 238 9.46 16.82 -24.90
N LEU A 239 9.93 17.20 -23.72
CA LEU A 239 10.56 18.50 -23.49
C LEU A 239 11.86 18.64 -24.28
N TYR A 240 12.72 17.62 -24.24
CA TYR A 240 13.98 17.60 -25.01
C TYR A 240 13.72 17.70 -26.51
N THR A 241 12.75 16.93 -27.02
CA THR A 241 12.39 16.92 -28.43
C THR A 241 11.75 18.25 -28.87
N SER A 242 10.91 18.85 -28.03
CA SER A 242 10.22 20.11 -28.34
C SER A 242 11.13 21.33 -28.26
N PHE A 243 12.01 21.41 -27.26
CA PHE A 243 12.86 22.59 -27.03
C PHE A 243 14.28 22.43 -27.58
N GLY A 244 14.79 21.21 -27.69
CA GLY A 244 16.15 20.92 -28.13
C GLY A 244 16.26 20.65 -29.62
N THR A 245 15.46 19.71 -30.15
CA THR A 245 15.61 19.18 -31.52
C THR A 245 14.51 19.62 -32.50
N GLY A 246 13.52 20.41 -32.06
CA GLY A 246 12.45 20.89 -32.94
C GLY A 246 11.58 19.77 -33.53
N PHE A 247 11.34 18.71 -32.77
CA PHE A 247 10.66 17.48 -33.20
C PHE A 247 11.46 16.55 -34.12
N GLU A 248 12.76 16.77 -34.27
CA GLU A 248 13.60 15.75 -34.92
C GLU A 248 13.83 14.53 -34.01
N PRO A 249 13.74 13.29 -34.56
CA PRO A 249 13.96 12.09 -33.79
C PRO A 249 15.40 12.00 -33.29
N TYR A 250 15.56 11.71 -32.00
CA TYR A 250 16.87 11.52 -31.38
C TYR A 250 17.49 10.19 -31.85
N ASN A 251 18.51 10.26 -32.71
CA ASN A 251 19.10 9.11 -33.40
C ASN A 251 20.24 8.42 -32.63
N GLU A 252 20.67 8.95 -31.48
CA GLU A 252 21.75 8.33 -30.67
C GLU A 252 21.23 7.26 -29.70
N LEU A 253 19.91 7.09 -29.58
CA LEU A 253 19.35 6.05 -28.71
C LEU A 253 19.55 4.66 -29.33
N ARG A 254 20.35 3.84 -28.68
CA ARG A 254 20.55 2.45 -29.07
C ARG A 254 19.25 1.68 -28.79
N ASN A 255 18.55 1.25 -29.84
CA ASN A 255 17.27 0.53 -29.74
C ASN A 255 17.39 -0.92 -29.25
N GLU A 256 18.60 -1.37 -28.93
CA GLU A 256 18.88 -2.73 -28.49
C GLU A 256 18.19 -3.00 -27.15
N GLY A 257 17.35 -4.05 -27.10
CA GLY A 257 16.68 -4.50 -25.87
C GLY A 257 15.40 -3.76 -25.47
N ILE A 258 15.07 -2.60 -26.05
CA ILE A 258 13.83 -1.86 -25.70
C ILE A 258 12.59 -2.68 -26.08
N THR A 259 12.55 -3.22 -27.29
CA THR A 259 11.42 -4.04 -27.77
C THR A 259 11.23 -5.28 -26.89
N GLU A 260 12.32 -5.94 -26.50
CA GLU A 260 12.28 -7.10 -25.59
C GLU A 260 11.73 -6.72 -24.22
N GLY A 261 12.21 -5.61 -23.64
CA GLY A 261 11.71 -5.09 -22.37
C GLY A 261 10.22 -4.74 -22.40
N VAL A 262 9.75 -4.10 -23.48
CA VAL A 262 8.33 -3.78 -23.68
C VAL A 262 7.48 -5.04 -23.80
N LEU A 263 7.95 -6.05 -24.54
CA LEU A 263 7.24 -7.33 -24.68
C LEU A 263 7.16 -8.10 -23.35
N ILE A 264 8.24 -8.13 -22.58
CA ILE A 264 8.27 -8.76 -21.25
C ILE A 264 7.30 -8.03 -20.31
N LEU A 265 7.33 -6.71 -20.28
CA LEU A 265 6.40 -5.91 -19.46
C LEU A 265 4.95 -6.18 -19.85
N ALA A 266 4.64 -6.17 -21.15
CA ALA A 266 3.30 -6.48 -21.65
C ALA A 266 2.84 -7.89 -21.27
N ALA A 267 3.73 -8.88 -21.36
CA ALA A 267 3.43 -10.26 -20.98
C ALA A 267 3.14 -10.40 -19.48
N VAL A 268 3.93 -9.77 -18.61
CA VAL A 268 3.72 -9.79 -17.15
C VAL A 268 2.43 -9.07 -16.77
N LEU A 269 2.13 -7.93 -17.40
CA LEU A 269 0.87 -7.21 -17.19
C LEU A 269 -0.34 -8.02 -17.65
N LEU A 270 -0.25 -8.66 -18.82
CA LEU A 270 -1.31 -9.53 -19.33
C LEU A 270 -1.53 -10.72 -18.39
N LEU A 271 -0.46 -11.35 -17.90
CA LEU A 271 -0.54 -12.40 -16.88
C LEU A 271 -1.25 -11.91 -15.61
N LEU A 272 -0.92 -10.72 -15.13
CA LEU A 272 -1.59 -10.11 -13.98
C LEU A 272 -3.08 -9.92 -14.21
N VAL A 273 -3.47 -9.34 -15.34
CA VAL A 273 -4.88 -9.12 -15.67
C VAL A 273 -5.63 -10.44 -15.80
N LEU A 274 -5.07 -11.44 -16.48
CA LEU A 274 -5.69 -12.76 -16.60
C LEU A 274 -5.88 -13.45 -15.25
N LEU A 275 -4.88 -13.38 -14.37
CA LEU A 275 -4.98 -13.95 -13.03
C LEU A 275 -6.06 -13.24 -12.18
N LEU A 276 -6.14 -11.91 -12.27
CA LEU A 276 -7.18 -11.14 -11.59
C LEU A 276 -8.57 -11.46 -12.11
N LEU A 277 -8.74 -11.63 -13.42
CA LEU A 277 -10.01 -12.05 -14.01
C LEU A 277 -10.41 -13.45 -13.54
N GLN A 278 -9.46 -14.39 -13.50
CA GLN A 278 -9.70 -15.75 -13.02
C GLN A 278 -10.01 -15.81 -11.52
N SER A 279 -9.40 -14.95 -10.71
CA SER A 279 -9.59 -14.91 -9.26
C SER A 279 -10.78 -14.05 -8.81
N GLY A 280 -11.52 -13.44 -9.75
CA GLY A 280 -12.64 -12.56 -9.42
C GLY A 280 -12.19 -11.26 -8.73
N PHE A 281 -11.07 -10.68 -9.17
CA PHE A 281 -10.42 -9.49 -8.61
C PHE A 281 -9.96 -9.65 -7.15
N VAL A 282 -9.67 -10.88 -6.73
CA VAL A 282 -9.09 -11.18 -5.41
C VAL A 282 -7.62 -11.56 -5.56
N LEU A 283 -6.74 -10.85 -4.85
CA LEU A 283 -5.30 -11.13 -4.88
C LEU A 283 -4.91 -12.12 -3.77
N HIS A 284 -4.65 -13.37 -4.14
CA HIS A 284 -4.15 -14.38 -3.20
C HIS A 284 -2.62 -14.34 -3.06
N ILE A 285 -2.10 -14.77 -1.90
CA ILE A 285 -0.65 -14.81 -1.59
C ILE A 285 0.17 -15.58 -2.65
N TRP A 286 -0.39 -16.64 -3.23
CA TRP A 286 0.26 -17.40 -4.30
C TRP A 286 0.52 -16.59 -5.58
N HIS A 287 -0.31 -15.59 -5.89
CA HIS A 287 -0.04 -14.66 -6.99
C HIS A 287 1.24 -13.88 -6.72
N GLY A 288 1.44 -13.44 -5.47
CA GLY A 288 2.66 -12.76 -5.05
C GLY A 288 3.90 -13.62 -5.26
N HIS A 289 3.88 -14.89 -4.82
CA HIS A 289 5.00 -15.81 -5.04
C HIS A 289 5.30 -16.04 -6.54
N LEU A 290 4.25 -16.16 -7.36
CA LEU A 290 4.41 -16.29 -8.81
C LEU A 290 5.11 -15.07 -9.42
N PHE A 291 4.68 -13.85 -9.08
CA PHE A 291 5.31 -12.63 -9.59
C PHE A 291 6.74 -12.45 -9.11
N VAL A 292 7.05 -12.82 -7.87
CA VAL A 292 8.44 -12.85 -7.37
C VAL A 292 9.29 -13.84 -8.17
N ALA A 293 8.77 -15.03 -8.45
CA ALA A 293 9.47 -16.02 -9.28
C ALA A 293 9.71 -15.50 -10.71
N CYS A 294 8.70 -14.87 -11.33
CA CYS A 294 8.86 -14.22 -12.65
C CYS A 294 9.91 -13.11 -12.63
N TYR A 295 9.95 -12.29 -11.57
CA TYR A 295 10.94 -11.23 -11.42
C TYR A 295 12.36 -11.79 -11.26
N ILE A 296 12.55 -12.85 -10.46
CA ILE A 296 13.85 -13.53 -10.32
C ILE A 296 14.29 -14.12 -11.66
N ALA A 297 13.39 -14.79 -12.39
CA ALA A 297 13.69 -15.35 -13.70
C ALA A 297 14.10 -14.25 -14.71
N TYR A 298 13.42 -13.10 -14.69
CA TYR A 298 13.78 -11.93 -15.48
C TYR A 298 15.18 -11.40 -15.14
N LEU A 299 15.51 -11.27 -13.84
CA LEU A 299 16.85 -10.83 -13.42
C LEU A 299 17.94 -11.78 -13.91
N VAL A 300 17.74 -13.10 -13.79
CA VAL A 300 18.69 -14.11 -14.28
C VAL A 300 18.85 -14.02 -15.80
N TYR A 301 17.76 -13.84 -16.55
CA TYR A 301 17.80 -13.68 -18.00
C TYR A 301 18.61 -12.43 -18.40
N VAL A 302 18.32 -11.28 -17.80
CA VAL A 302 18.97 -10.02 -18.16
C VAL A 302 20.44 -9.98 -17.74
N ILE A 303 20.75 -10.42 -16.52
CA ILE A 303 22.14 -10.50 -16.05
C ILE A 303 22.91 -11.51 -16.89
N GLY A 304 22.33 -12.68 -17.16
CA GLY A 304 22.91 -13.68 -18.05
C GLY A 304 23.18 -13.12 -19.45
N GLY A 305 22.24 -12.38 -20.01
CA GLY A 305 22.39 -11.74 -21.32
C GLY A 305 23.52 -10.70 -21.39
N VAL A 306 23.94 -10.09 -20.28
CA VAL A 306 25.05 -9.12 -20.27
C VAL A 306 26.41 -9.77 -20.02
N TYR A 307 26.47 -10.84 -19.22
CA TYR A 307 27.74 -11.49 -18.86
C TYR A 307 28.12 -12.67 -19.75
N TRP A 308 27.15 -13.34 -20.38
CA TRP A 308 27.38 -14.53 -21.21
C TRP A 308 27.34 -14.28 -22.72
N TRP A 309 26.93 -13.09 -23.16
CA TRP A 309 26.82 -12.71 -24.58
C TRP A 309 27.58 -11.42 -24.87
#